data_AF-A0A7W0R5K8-F1
#
_entry.id   AF-A0A7W0R5K8-F1
#
_cell.length_a   1.000
_cell.length_b   1.000
_cell.length_c   1.000
_cell.angle_alpha   90.00
_cell.angle_beta   90.00
_cell.angle_gamma   90.00
#
_symmetry.space_group_name_H-M   'P 1'
#
loop_
_entity.id
_entity.type
_entity.pdbx_description
1 polymer ?
#
loop_
_entity_poly.entity_id
_entity_poly.type
_entity_poly.pdbx_seq_one_letter_code
_entity_poly.pdbx_strand_id
1 'polypeptide(L)'
;MTARNTAGGRAITWTATVEAVDPAGPDWATIAPKLAAGRLNGGDPVAVLPTWPGRLIIFCLRPTGAFDTAETGFPDVSHAAAPLPSPATTAYRMPSDITRRWRRRRALNNNQP
;
A
#
# COMPACT_ATOMS: atom_id res chain seq x y z
N MET A 1 14.18 7.77 -15.30
CA MET A 1 14.20 6.67 -14.30
C MET A 1 12.79 6.55 -13.73
N THR A 2 12.04 5.51 -14.09
CA THR A 2 10.63 5.36 -13.68
C THR A 2 10.56 4.44 -12.47
N ALA A 3 10.20 4.99 -11.30
CA ALA A 3 10.01 4.21 -10.09
C ALA A 3 8.67 3.45 -10.14
N ARG A 4 8.68 2.15 -9.83
CA ARG A 4 7.46 1.33 -9.67
C ARG A 4 7.17 1.13 -8.18
N ASN A 5 5.90 1.06 -7.80
CA ASN A 5 5.55 0.65 -6.44
C ASN A 5 5.68 -0.88 -6.30
N THR A 6 5.95 -1.34 -5.08
CA THR A 6 6.13 -2.76 -4.75
C THR A 6 4.83 -3.58 -4.81
N ALA A 7 3.68 -2.90 -4.92
CA ALA A 7 2.36 -3.52 -4.98
C ALA A 7 1.91 -3.86 -6.42
N GLY A 8 2.76 -3.62 -7.44
CA GLY A 8 2.42 -3.91 -8.84
C GLY A 8 1.46 -2.90 -9.48
N GLY A 9 1.16 -1.81 -8.78
CA GLY A 9 0.35 -0.70 -9.29
C GLY A 9 1.15 0.27 -10.15
N ARG A 10 0.47 1.00 -11.04
CA ARG A 10 1.05 2.07 -11.83
C ARG A 10 1.47 3.23 -10.92
N ALA A 11 2.69 3.73 -11.11
CA ALA A 11 3.12 4.97 -10.48
C ALA A 11 2.50 6.17 -11.22
N ILE A 12 1.98 7.13 -10.46
CA ILE A 12 1.54 8.43 -10.97
C ILE A 12 2.51 9.52 -10.50
N THR A 13 2.66 10.55 -11.32
CA THR A 13 3.48 11.74 -11.00
C THR A 13 2.61 12.99 -11.10
N TRP A 14 2.82 13.91 -10.17
CA TRP A 14 2.13 15.20 -10.10
C TRP A 14 3.04 16.24 -9.45
N THR A 15 2.82 17.49 -9.82
CA THR A 15 3.52 18.64 -9.24
C THR A 15 2.76 19.15 -8.02
N ALA A 16 3.48 19.49 -6.96
CA ALA A 16 2.92 19.98 -5.71
C ALA A 16 3.74 21.16 -5.16
N THR A 17 3.07 22.11 -4.50
CA THR A 17 3.75 22.97 -3.55
C THR A 17 4.00 22.20 -2.26
N VAL A 18 5.11 22.54 -1.60
CA VAL A 18 5.59 21.85 -0.41
C VAL A 18 5.75 22.86 0.72
N GLU A 19 5.08 22.60 1.83
CA GLU A 19 5.13 23.44 3.02
C GLU A 19 5.46 22.59 4.24
N ALA A 20 6.38 23.06 5.09
CA ALA A 20 6.62 22.42 6.38
C ALA A 20 5.47 22.74 7.33
N VAL A 21 4.94 21.72 8.00
CA VAL A 21 3.93 21.91 9.06
C VAL A 21 4.63 22.39 10.31
N ASP A 22 4.22 23.54 10.83
CA ASP A 22 4.74 24.11 12.08
C ASP A 22 4.43 23.17 13.26
N PRO A 23 5.43 22.66 13.99
CA PRO A 23 5.22 21.85 15.19
C PRO A 23 4.46 22.54 16.32
N ALA A 24 4.47 23.87 16.36
CA ALA A 24 3.68 24.67 17.31
C ALA A 24 2.31 25.07 16.75
N GLY A 25 2.03 24.77 15.48
CA GLY A 25 0.81 25.15 14.79
C GLY A 25 -0.37 24.21 15.05
N PRO A 26 -1.61 24.68 14.80
CA PRO A 26 -2.83 23.91 15.06
C PRO A 26 -2.94 22.64 14.21
N ASP A 27 -2.37 22.66 13.00
CA ASP A 27 -2.39 21.52 12.08
C ASP A 27 -1.57 20.34 12.60
N TRP A 28 -0.51 20.59 13.38
CA TRP A 28 0.37 19.55 13.91
C TRP A 28 -0.39 18.56 14.80
N ALA A 29 -1.22 19.06 15.71
CA ALA A 29 -2.01 18.24 16.64
C ALA A 29 -2.97 17.29 15.90
N THR A 30 -3.39 17.64 14.68
CA THR A 30 -4.28 16.82 13.85
C THR A 30 -3.54 15.84 12.96
N ILE A 31 -2.40 16.26 12.38
CA ILE A 31 -1.68 15.49 11.35
C ILE A 31 -0.69 14.50 11.98
N ALA A 32 0.11 14.94 12.95
CA ALA A 32 1.20 14.14 13.50
C ALA A 32 0.73 12.80 14.09
N PRO A 33 -0.39 12.72 14.86
CA PRO A 33 -0.87 11.44 15.40
C PRO A 33 -1.24 10.43 14.31
N LYS A 34 -1.85 10.90 13.21
CA LYS A 34 -2.25 10.04 12.09
C LYS A 34 -1.03 9.46 11.38
N LEU A 35 0.01 10.28 11.18
CA LEU A 35 1.27 9.81 10.60
C LEU A 35 2.01 8.85 11.52
N ALA A 36 2.03 9.11 12.83
CA ALA A 36 2.67 8.23 13.80
C ALA A 36 2.03 6.84 13.83
N ALA A 37 0.69 6.77 13.84
CA ALA A 37 -0.05 5.52 13.79
C ALA A 37 0.15 4.75 12.47
N GLY A 38 0.41 5.44 11.37
CA GLY A 38 0.65 4.83 10.05
C GLY A 38 2.08 4.33 9.82
N ARG A 39 3.02 4.53 10.75
CA ARG A 39 4.41 4.08 10.57
C ARG A 39 4.49 2.56 10.68
N LEU A 40 4.79 1.91 9.55
CA LEU A 40 4.93 0.45 9.42
C LEU A 40 5.93 -0.17 10.42
N ASN A 41 6.99 0.55 10.77
CA ASN A 41 8.00 0.15 11.76
C ASN A 41 8.13 1.17 12.91
N GLY A 42 7.05 1.88 13.22
CA GLY A 42 7.03 2.80 14.35
C GLY A 42 6.97 2.04 15.68
N GLY A 43 7.63 2.58 16.71
CA GLY A 43 7.27 2.23 18.10
C GLY A 43 5.87 2.74 18.45
N ASP A 44 5.47 2.59 19.71
CA ASP A 44 4.17 3.10 20.19
C ASP A 44 3.95 4.57 19.80
N PRO A 45 2.94 4.89 18.96
CA PRO A 45 2.66 6.23 18.48
C PRO A 45 2.53 7.26 19.60
N VAL A 46 1.93 6.90 20.74
CA VAL A 46 1.72 7.83 21.87
C VAL A 46 3.05 8.16 22.54
N ALA A 47 3.94 7.17 22.66
CA ALA A 47 5.26 7.36 23.27
C ALA A 47 6.23 8.13 22.36
N VAL A 48 6.18 7.92 21.04
CA VAL A 48 7.16 8.53 20.12
C VAL A 48 6.78 9.94 19.68
N LEU A 49 5.48 10.27 19.59
CA LEU A 49 5.00 11.56 19.07
C LEU A 49 5.65 12.78 19.75
N PRO A 50 5.80 12.85 21.09
CA PRO A 50 6.39 14.02 21.75
C PRO A 50 7.86 14.28 21.37
N THR A 51 8.56 13.29 20.82
CA THR A 51 9.96 13.41 20.39
C THR A 51 10.13 13.96 18.98
N TRP A 52 9.04 14.07 18.22
CA TRP A 52 9.09 14.46 16.81
C TRP A 52 9.48 15.92 16.59
N PRO A 53 8.96 16.91 17.35
CA PRO A 53 9.39 18.30 17.19
C PRO A 53 10.92 18.44 17.30
N GLY A 54 11.52 19.08 16.30
CA GLY A 54 12.98 19.28 16.23
C GLY A 54 13.81 18.06 15.79
N ARG A 55 13.21 16.88 15.65
CA ARG A 55 13.88 15.66 15.13
C ARG A 55 13.36 15.22 13.77
N LEU A 56 12.10 15.52 13.50
CA LEU A 56 11.38 15.15 12.28
C LEU A 56 10.65 16.37 11.73
N ILE A 57 10.49 16.40 10.42
CA ILE A 57 9.76 17.44 9.71
C ILE A 57 8.59 16.78 8.98
N ILE A 58 7.40 17.33 9.16
CA ILE A 58 6.20 16.92 8.40
C ILE A 58 6.04 17.92 7.25
N PHE A 59 5.91 17.41 6.03
CA PHE A 59 5.63 18.22 4.85
C PHE A 59 4.18 18.01 4.38
N CYS A 60 3.49 19.11 4.11
CA CYS A 60 2.23 19.13 3.38
C CYS A 60 2.53 19.27 1.89
N LEU A 61 2.01 18.36 1.07
CA LEU A 61 2.08 18.40 -0.39
C LEU A 61 0.73 18.85 -0.93
N ARG A 62 0.66 20.06 -1.52
CA ARG A 62 -0.58 20.59 -2.13
C ARG A 62 -0.48 20.55 -3.66
N PRO A 63 -1.41 19.90 -4.38
CA PRO A 63 -1.34 19.80 -5.84
C PRO A 63 -1.40 21.17 -6.51
N THR A 64 -0.51 21.43 -7.47
CA THR A 64 -0.49 22.70 -8.22
C THR A 64 -1.37 22.70 -9.47
N GLY A 65 -1.86 21.53 -9.89
CA GLY A 65 -2.60 21.38 -11.13
C GLY A 65 -3.00 19.93 -11.39
N ALA A 66 -3.36 19.64 -12.64
CA ALA A 66 -3.70 18.28 -13.06
C ALA A 66 -2.49 17.34 -12.92
N PHE A 67 -2.76 16.07 -12.66
CA PHE A 67 -1.75 15.03 -12.70
C PHE A 67 -1.17 14.98 -14.12
N ASP A 68 0.15 14.97 -14.30
CA ASP A 68 0.79 14.88 -15.63
C ASP A 68 0.30 13.65 -16.43
N THR A 69 -0.21 12.64 -15.72
CA THR A 69 -0.75 11.41 -16.31
C THR A 69 -2.14 11.60 -16.93
N ALA A 70 -2.85 12.69 -16.60
CA ALA A 70 -4.19 12.97 -17.10
C ALA A 70 -4.17 13.47 -18.56
N GLU A 71 -3.10 14.13 -19.00
CA GLU A 71 -3.04 14.73 -20.35
C GLU A 71 -2.78 13.70 -21.46
N THR A 72 -2.19 12.54 -21.14
CA THR A 72 -1.83 11.50 -22.12
C THR A 72 -2.82 10.34 -22.21
N GLY A 73 -3.85 10.32 -21.36
CA GLY A 73 -4.76 9.20 -21.23
C GLY A 73 -4.10 7.95 -20.62
N PHE A 74 -4.90 7.12 -19.96
CA PHE A 74 -4.42 5.82 -19.49
C PHE A 74 -4.61 4.80 -20.62
N PRO A 75 -3.55 4.10 -21.07
CA PRO A 75 -3.73 2.95 -21.96
C PRO A 75 -4.59 1.90 -21.24
N ASP A 76 -5.59 1.35 -21.93
CA ASP A 76 -6.48 0.30 -21.40
C ASP A 76 -5.86 -1.11 -21.48
N VAL A 77 -4.52 -1.18 -21.55
CA VAL A 77 -3.79 -2.44 -21.66
C VAL A 77 -3.23 -2.86 -20.30
N SER A 78 -3.14 -4.17 -20.07
CA SER A 78 -2.54 -4.70 -18.84
C SER A 78 -1.09 -4.24 -18.71
N HIS A 79 -0.80 -3.51 -17.63
CA HIS A 79 0.54 -3.08 -17.24
C HIS A 79 1.21 -4.06 -16.26
N ALA A 80 0.62 -5.24 -16.03
CA ALA A 80 1.19 -6.25 -15.16
C ALA A 80 2.55 -6.71 -15.72
N ALA A 81 3.61 -6.57 -14.93
CA ALA A 81 4.88 -7.19 -15.25
C ALA A 81 4.75 -8.72 -15.08
N ALA A 82 5.28 -9.49 -16.03
CA ALA A 82 5.44 -10.92 -15.84
C ALA A 82 6.28 -11.15 -14.56
N PRO A 83 5.88 -12.10 -13.69
CA PRO A 83 6.71 -12.49 -12.55
C PRO A 83 8.12 -12.84 -13.02
N LEU A 84 9.13 -12.45 -12.24
CA LEU A 84 10.50 -12.88 -12.52
C LEU A 84 10.56 -14.42 -12.48
N PRO A 85 11.32 -15.06 -13.39
CA PRO A 85 11.54 -16.49 -13.33
C PRO A 85 12.16 -16.81 -11.96
N SER A 86 11.47 -17.65 -11.21
CA SER A 86 11.85 -18.02 -9.85
C SER A 86 11.70 -19.54 -9.70
N PRO A 87 12.65 -20.20 -9.02
CA PRO A 87 12.51 -21.62 -8.68
C PRO A 87 11.39 -21.84 -7.64
N ALA A 88 10.86 -20.78 -7.02
CA ALA A 88 9.73 -20.85 -6.10
C ALA A 88 8.44 -21.22 -6.85
N THR A 89 8.30 -22.52 -7.13
CA THR A 89 7.05 -23.10 -7.60
C THR A 89 6.29 -23.57 -6.37
N THR A 90 5.15 -22.96 -6.05
CA THR A 90 4.22 -23.58 -5.09
C THR A 90 3.55 -24.77 -5.78
N ALA A 91 4.30 -25.85 -5.97
CA ALA A 91 3.84 -27.11 -6.55
C ALA A 91 3.13 -28.01 -5.52
N TYR A 92 2.87 -27.48 -4.32
CA TYR A 92 2.22 -28.22 -3.25
C TYR A 92 0.78 -27.78 -3.07
N ARG A 93 -0.05 -28.70 -2.58
CA ARG A 93 -1.45 -28.44 -2.22
C ARG A 93 -1.51 -27.22 -1.30
N MET A 94 -2.30 -26.22 -1.70
CA MET A 94 -2.53 -25.00 -0.93
C MET A 94 -2.76 -25.38 0.55
N PRO A 95 -2.01 -24.79 1.51
CA PRO A 95 -2.16 -25.11 2.92
C PRO A 95 -3.64 -25.00 3.32
N SER A 96 -4.12 -25.90 4.18
CA SER A 96 -5.47 -25.79 4.72
C SER A 96 -5.54 -24.50 5.53
N ASP A 97 -6.13 -23.46 4.93
CA ASP A 97 -6.45 -22.23 5.64
C ASP A 97 -7.37 -22.57 6.81
N ILE A 98 -6.96 -22.23 8.04
CA ILE A 98 -7.70 -22.51 9.27
C ILE A 98 -9.09 -21.86 9.27
N THR A 99 -9.28 -20.82 8.46
CA THR A 99 -10.57 -20.14 8.28
C THR A 99 -11.50 -20.85 7.28
N ARG A 100 -10.95 -21.67 6.39
CA ARG A 100 -11.71 -22.27 5.28
C ARG A 100 -12.12 -23.71 5.62
N ARG A 101 -13.36 -23.88 6.11
CA ARG A 101 -13.97 -25.20 6.28
C ARG A 101 -14.23 -25.84 4.90
N TRP A 102 -13.43 -26.83 4.54
CA TRP A 102 -13.67 -27.64 3.35
C TRP A 102 -14.94 -28.47 3.56
N ARG A 103 -16.05 -28.12 2.88
CA ARG A 103 -17.21 -29.02 2.81
C ARG A 103 -16.78 -30.26 2.03
N ARG A 104 -16.74 -31.41 2.69
CA ARG A 104 -16.53 -32.70 2.01
C ARG A 104 -17.65 -32.86 0.99
N ARG A 105 -17.31 -32.97 -0.31
CA ARG A 105 -18.28 -33.42 -1.31
C ARG A 105 -18.67 -34.85 -0.94
N ARG A 106 -19.97 -35.11 -0.74
CA ARG A 106 -20.51 -36.46 -0.66
C ARG A 106 -20.17 -37.15 -1.99
N ALA A 107 -19.53 -38.31 -1.92
CA ALA A 107 -19.35 -39.14 -3.09
C ALA A 107 -20.73 -39.52 -3.63
N LEU A 108 -21.00 -39.21 -4.90
CA LEU A 108 -22.11 -39.83 -5.61
C LEU A 108 -21.71 -41.29 -5.79
N ASN A 109 -22.39 -42.17 -5.06
CA ASN A 109 -22.19 -43.61 -5.17
C ASN A 109 -22.80 -44.07 -6.49
N ASN A 110 -22.00 -44.08 -7.55
CA ASN A 110 -22.38 -44.73 -8.81
C ASN A 110 -22.22 -46.24 -8.65
N ASN A 111 -23.26 -46.86 -8.11
CA ASN A 111 -23.52 -48.28 -8.31
C ASN A 111 -24.98 -48.39 -8.72
N GLN A 112 -25.25 -48.82 -9.95
CA GLN A 112 -26.14 -49.94 -10.30
C GLN A 112 -25.82 -50.37 -11.75
N PRO A 113 -25.88 -51.67 -12.09
CA PRO A 113 -25.92 -52.13 -13.49
C PRO A 113 -27.22 -51.70 -14.19
#